data_AF-C3Y9W9-F1
#
_entry.id   AF-C3Y9W9-F1
#
_cell.length_a   1.000
_cell.length_b   1.000
_cell.length_c   1.000
_cell.angle_alpha   90.00
_cell.angle_beta   90.00
_cell.angle_gamma   90.00
#
_symmetry.space_group_name_H-M   'P 1'
#
loop_
_entity.id
_entity.type
_entity.pdbx_description
1 polymer ?
#
loop_
_entity_poly.entity_id
_entity_poly.type
_entity_poly.pdbx_seq_one_letter_code
_entity_poly.pdbx_strand_id
1 'polypeptide(L)'
;MVLFQSEHNYTACLAGPVQCVNAQARAGRALHMYWPNHEDDKPSSEEAPVTMKRPRKILLDCGANVASSVQLFRETYPDGQDFIIHSFEIDERLAPFFAPYPNHVLHCPTGVSNKDVGMNVKAAHKLVETIAAHSSRMPVTLFLYGDFVETFPELVTEWAKTFTIGMRESQPFPLGQFTMQASPWIRTGLVSAIERLREVDIQTAYYLPEKVTDTVRNEAKSLGLRIIQPTARFPPTDEKWLLTVANYFKNRDVERVPKALRVITQQLDNKGGIVSLDSDHPDSYMSSVFLMDYLVEKSGYNLVSIVGCLE
;
A
#
# COMPACT_ATOMS: atom_id res chain seq x y z
N MET A 1 36.82 -34.10 -25.17
CA MET A 1 36.03 -34.61 -26.31
C MET A 1 35.68 -33.41 -27.18
N VAL A 2 35.93 -33.49 -28.50
CA VAL A 2 35.51 -32.63 -29.64
C VAL A 2 34.54 -31.48 -29.26
N LEU A 3 34.89 -30.18 -29.31
CA LEU A 3 35.02 -29.26 -30.49
C LEU A 3 33.68 -28.96 -31.21
N PHE A 4 33.40 -27.78 -31.80
CA PHE A 4 34.14 -26.48 -31.90
C PHE A 4 33.44 -25.39 -31.02
N GLN A 5 33.30 -24.07 -31.26
CA GLN A 5 33.68 -23.04 -32.27
C GLN A 5 33.63 -21.63 -31.57
N SER A 6 34.25 -20.49 -31.94
CA SER A 6 34.70 -19.85 -33.20
C SER A 6 33.58 -19.23 -34.08
N GLU A 7 33.68 -18.01 -34.64
CA GLU A 7 34.56 -16.85 -34.35
C GLU A 7 34.04 -15.54 -35.04
N HIS A 8 34.16 -14.38 -34.37
CA HIS A 8 34.14 -13.00 -34.93
C HIS A 8 32.89 -12.56 -35.79
N ASN A 9 32.69 -11.32 -36.30
CA ASN A 9 33.58 -10.14 -36.45
C ASN A 9 32.81 -8.78 -36.58
N TYR A 10 33.58 -7.67 -36.57
CA TYR A 10 33.32 -6.30 -37.05
C TYR A 10 32.51 -5.23 -36.28
N THR A 11 33.32 -4.28 -35.79
CA THR A 11 33.18 -2.84 -35.50
C THR A 11 32.35 -1.97 -36.46
N ALA A 12 31.78 -0.88 -35.91
CA ALA A 12 31.65 0.45 -36.53
C ALA A 12 31.61 1.54 -35.43
N CYS A 13 32.03 2.78 -35.71
CA CYS A 13 32.18 3.84 -34.70
C CYS A 13 32.12 5.28 -35.28
N LEU A 14 31.80 6.25 -34.40
CA LEU A 14 31.98 7.72 -34.54
C LEU A 14 31.24 8.51 -35.65
N ALA A 15 30.35 9.43 -35.23
CA ALA A 15 30.35 10.84 -35.63
C ALA A 15 29.42 11.70 -34.72
N GLY A 16 29.81 12.95 -34.43
CA GLY A 16 28.97 14.00 -33.83
C GLY A 16 29.25 15.32 -34.58
N PRO A 17 29.18 16.53 -33.95
CA PRO A 17 28.64 16.92 -32.64
C PRO A 17 27.65 18.13 -32.77
N VAL A 18 27.28 18.78 -31.65
CA VAL A 18 27.17 20.27 -31.45
C VAL A 18 26.42 20.60 -30.13
N GLN A 19 26.79 21.71 -29.47
CA GLN A 19 26.19 22.27 -28.24
C GLN A 19 25.23 23.45 -28.62
N CYS A 20 24.37 24.08 -27.81
CA CYS A 20 24.56 24.53 -26.42
C CYS A 20 23.23 25.10 -25.82
N VAL A 21 23.04 24.90 -24.51
CA VAL A 21 22.47 25.84 -23.50
C VAL A 21 21.28 26.78 -23.87
N ASN A 22 20.09 26.51 -23.30
CA ASN A 22 19.32 27.38 -22.37
C ASN A 22 17.95 26.70 -22.06
N ALA A 23 17.63 26.29 -20.83
CA ALA A 23 17.23 27.10 -19.67
C ALA A 23 15.78 27.64 -19.74
N GLN A 24 14.85 26.97 -19.03
CA GLN A 24 13.99 27.58 -17.99
C GLN A 24 13.12 26.53 -17.28
N ALA A 25 12.90 26.72 -15.97
CA ALA A 25 12.01 25.87 -15.16
C ALA A 25 10.61 26.48 -15.05
N ARG A 26 9.56 25.69 -15.27
CA ARG A 26 8.18 25.90 -14.77
C ARG A 26 7.29 24.68 -15.07
N ALA A 27 7.58 23.55 -14.41
CA ALA A 27 6.72 22.36 -14.42
C ALA A 27 5.51 22.48 -13.46
N GLY A 28 4.85 23.65 -13.49
CA GLY A 28 3.60 23.89 -12.77
C GLY A 28 2.45 23.90 -13.76
N ARG A 29 1.85 22.74 -14.02
CA ARG A 29 0.58 22.62 -14.75
C ARG A 29 -0.39 21.80 -13.91
N ALA A 30 -1.47 22.44 -13.46
CA ALA A 30 -2.62 21.72 -12.95
C ALA A 30 -3.20 20.85 -14.08
N LEU A 31 -3.68 19.65 -13.74
CA LEU A 31 -4.55 18.88 -14.62
C LEU A 31 -5.88 19.62 -14.73
N HIS A 32 -6.03 20.43 -15.77
CA HIS A 32 -7.31 21.02 -16.14
C HIS A 32 -8.25 19.89 -16.55
N MET A 33 -9.20 19.53 -15.68
CA MET A 33 -10.34 18.71 -16.09
C MET A 33 -11.11 19.49 -17.14
N TYR A 34 -11.06 19.00 -18.37
CA TYR A 34 -11.70 19.65 -19.51
C TYR A 34 -13.17 19.22 -19.58
N TRP A 35 -14.03 19.92 -18.84
CA TRP A 35 -15.47 19.78 -18.98
C TRP A 35 -15.90 20.52 -20.26
N PRO A 36 -16.57 19.88 -21.23
CA PRO A 36 -17.04 20.58 -22.42
C PRO A 36 -18.14 21.59 -22.05
N ASN A 37 -17.91 22.87 -22.33
CA ASN A 37 -18.95 23.90 -22.23
C ASN A 37 -19.98 23.67 -23.36
N HIS A 38 -21.19 23.26 -23.00
CA HIS A 38 -22.35 23.38 -23.86
C HIS A 38 -22.89 24.82 -23.79
N GLU A 39 -22.25 25.73 -24.52
CA GLU A 39 -22.77 27.08 -24.79
C GLU A 39 -23.22 27.18 -26.25
N ASP A 40 -24.41 26.67 -26.56
CA ASP A 40 -25.15 27.03 -27.78
C ASP A 40 -26.64 26.66 -27.62
N ASP A 41 -27.37 27.49 -26.88
CA ASP A 41 -28.83 27.43 -26.78
C ASP A 41 -29.39 28.86 -26.56
N LYS A 42 -29.67 29.57 -27.66
CA LYS A 42 -30.54 30.75 -27.65
C LYS A 42 -31.99 30.28 -27.83
N PRO A 43 -32.96 30.74 -27.02
CA PRO A 43 -34.34 30.29 -27.14
C PRO A 43 -34.99 30.85 -28.42
N SER A 44 -35.01 30.05 -29.50
CA SER A 44 -35.94 30.23 -30.61
C SER A 44 -37.32 29.73 -30.19
N SER A 45 -38.33 30.58 -30.28
CA SER A 45 -39.68 30.29 -29.80
C SER A 45 -40.47 29.37 -30.75
N GLU A 46 -40.47 28.06 -30.47
CA GLU A 46 -41.49 27.13 -30.96
C GLU A 46 -41.60 25.93 -30.01
N GLU A 47 -42.80 25.62 -29.51
CA GLU A 47 -43.02 24.61 -28.46
C GLU A 47 -43.06 23.18 -29.01
N ALA A 48 -41.88 22.58 -29.19
CA ALA A 48 -41.77 21.14 -29.35
C ALA A 48 -42.15 20.41 -28.03
N PRO A 49 -42.85 19.27 -28.06
CA PRO A 49 -43.31 18.59 -26.84
C PRO A 49 -42.13 18.13 -25.99
N VAL A 50 -42.13 18.54 -24.71
CA VAL A 50 -41.07 18.22 -23.74
C VAL A 50 -41.05 16.73 -23.44
N THR A 51 -40.24 15.99 -24.20
CA THR A 51 -39.88 14.62 -23.88
C THR A 51 -39.08 14.61 -22.58
N MET A 52 -39.68 14.14 -21.49
CA MET A 52 -38.99 13.97 -20.21
C MET A 52 -37.84 12.98 -20.41
N LYS A 53 -36.60 13.49 -20.52
CA LYS A 53 -35.38 12.67 -20.58
C LYS A 53 -35.35 11.80 -19.32
N ARG A 54 -35.48 10.47 -19.50
CA ARG A 54 -35.39 9.50 -18.41
C ARG A 54 -34.08 9.71 -17.65
N PRO A 55 -34.04 9.50 -16.32
CA PRO A 55 -32.80 9.59 -15.54
C PRO A 55 -31.70 8.72 -16.16
N ARG A 56 -30.51 9.30 -16.39
CA ARG A 56 -29.36 8.57 -16.94
C ARG A 56 -28.90 7.55 -15.91
N LYS A 57 -29.04 6.26 -16.22
CA LYS A 57 -28.55 5.16 -15.39
C LYS A 57 -27.03 5.05 -15.55
N ILE A 58 -26.32 4.74 -14.47
CA ILE A 58 -24.85 4.62 -14.47
C ILE A 58 -24.46 3.32 -13.77
N LEU A 59 -23.49 2.60 -14.33
CA LEU A 59 -22.80 1.48 -13.71
C LEU A 59 -21.32 1.83 -13.55
N LEU A 60 -20.74 1.50 -12.39
CA LEU A 60 -19.31 1.58 -12.14
C LEU A 60 -18.76 0.16 -12.05
N ASP A 61 -17.95 -0.22 -13.04
CA ASP A 61 -17.32 -1.53 -13.17
C ASP A 61 -15.87 -1.43 -12.67
N CYS A 62 -15.73 -1.61 -11.36
CA CYS A 62 -14.50 -1.38 -10.59
C CYS A 62 -13.80 -2.68 -10.14
N GLY A 63 -14.18 -3.84 -10.70
CA GLY A 63 -13.41 -5.08 -10.55
C GLY A 63 -12.28 -5.15 -11.58
N ALA A 64 -11.30 -6.02 -11.36
CA ALA A 64 -10.28 -6.38 -12.37
C ALA A 64 -10.89 -7.26 -13.47
N ASN A 65 -11.83 -6.66 -14.21
CA ASN A 65 -12.79 -7.31 -15.08
C ASN A 65 -12.47 -7.04 -16.56
N VAL A 66 -12.22 -8.10 -17.32
CA VAL A 66 -12.18 -7.99 -18.78
C VAL A 66 -13.56 -7.67 -19.35
N ALA A 67 -13.61 -7.19 -20.58
CA ALA A 67 -14.81 -6.65 -21.24
C ALA A 67 -16.05 -7.59 -21.28
N SER A 68 -15.89 -8.89 -20.98
CA SER A 68 -17.01 -9.82 -20.77
C SER A 68 -17.95 -9.41 -19.63
N SER A 69 -17.50 -8.67 -18.62
CA SER A 69 -18.40 -8.18 -17.55
C SER A 69 -19.38 -7.12 -18.06
N VAL A 70 -18.94 -6.27 -19.00
CA VAL A 70 -19.79 -5.28 -19.69
C VAL A 70 -20.85 -5.98 -20.55
N GLN A 71 -20.48 -7.09 -21.20
CA GLN A 71 -21.40 -7.95 -21.94
C GLN A 71 -22.39 -8.67 -21.01
N LEU A 72 -21.89 -9.37 -19.98
CA LEU A 72 -22.70 -10.14 -19.04
C LEU A 72 -23.75 -9.27 -18.35
N PHE A 73 -23.42 -8.03 -17.97
CA PHE A 73 -24.38 -7.09 -17.43
C PHE A 73 -25.51 -6.77 -18.43
N ARG A 74 -25.16 -6.48 -19.70
CA ARG A 74 -26.12 -6.17 -20.77
C ARG A 74 -26.97 -7.36 -21.21
N GLU A 75 -26.51 -8.58 -20.99
CA GLU A 75 -27.25 -9.82 -21.25
C GLU A 75 -28.13 -10.24 -20.05
N THR A 76 -27.72 -9.91 -18.82
CA THR A 76 -28.44 -10.25 -17.58
C THR A 76 -29.61 -9.30 -17.31
N TYR A 77 -29.43 -8.00 -17.54
CA TYR A 77 -30.44 -6.99 -17.21
C TYR A 77 -31.22 -6.55 -18.45
N PRO A 78 -32.57 -6.68 -18.48
CA PRO A 78 -33.39 -6.34 -19.66
C PRO A 78 -33.25 -4.89 -20.15
N ASP A 79 -32.81 -3.98 -19.28
CA ASP A 79 -32.55 -2.57 -19.54
C ASP A 79 -31.06 -2.21 -19.44
N GLY A 80 -30.15 -3.19 -19.42
CA GLY A 80 -28.70 -3.00 -19.24
C GLY A 80 -28.02 -2.12 -20.31
N GLN A 81 -28.67 -1.91 -21.46
CA GLN A 81 -28.23 -1.00 -22.52
C GLN A 81 -28.56 0.48 -22.25
N ASP A 82 -29.50 0.77 -21.33
CA ASP A 82 -29.82 2.15 -20.87
C ASP A 82 -28.71 2.73 -19.97
N PHE A 83 -27.80 1.89 -19.48
CA PHE A 83 -26.74 2.30 -18.55
C PHE A 83 -25.53 2.87 -19.28
N ILE A 84 -24.99 3.96 -18.74
CA ILE A 84 -23.64 4.41 -19.03
C ILE A 84 -22.69 3.62 -18.12
N ILE A 85 -21.79 2.85 -18.73
CA ILE A 85 -20.90 1.95 -18.00
C ILE A 85 -19.49 2.54 -18.00
N HIS A 86 -18.96 2.84 -16.81
CA HIS A 86 -17.56 3.22 -16.63
C HIS A 86 -16.75 2.01 -16.14
N SER A 87 -15.86 1.47 -16.97
CA SER A 87 -14.92 0.40 -16.56
C SER A 87 -13.53 0.97 -16.31
N PHE A 88 -12.84 0.42 -15.31
CA PHE A 88 -11.52 0.85 -14.86
C PHE A 88 -10.50 -0.27 -15.08
N GLU A 89 -9.62 -0.13 -16.09
CA GLU A 89 -8.69 -1.20 -16.52
C GLU A 89 -7.23 -0.72 -16.48
N ILE A 90 -6.31 -1.62 -16.11
CA ILE A 90 -4.87 -1.34 -15.98
C ILE A 90 -4.05 -1.77 -17.20
N ASP A 91 -4.51 -2.75 -17.98
CA ASP A 91 -3.83 -3.22 -19.20
C ASP A 91 -4.38 -2.55 -20.47
N GLU A 92 -3.63 -1.58 -21.01
CA GLU A 92 -3.96 -0.85 -22.24
C GLU A 92 -4.23 -1.77 -23.44
N ARG A 93 -3.66 -2.99 -23.45
CA ARG A 93 -3.87 -3.99 -24.52
C ARG A 93 -5.30 -4.53 -24.54
N LEU A 94 -6.07 -4.33 -23.48
CA LEU A 94 -7.49 -4.72 -23.40
C LEU A 94 -8.45 -3.67 -23.96
N ALA A 95 -8.00 -2.42 -24.21
CA ALA A 95 -8.84 -1.36 -24.74
C ALA A 95 -9.63 -1.71 -26.03
N PRO A 96 -9.07 -2.46 -27.01
CA PRO A 96 -9.80 -2.88 -28.21
C PRO A 96 -11.04 -3.75 -27.92
N PHE A 97 -11.07 -4.47 -26.80
CA PHE A 97 -12.20 -5.32 -26.41
C PHE A 97 -13.38 -4.53 -25.85
N PHE A 98 -13.16 -3.28 -25.38
CA PHE A 98 -14.23 -2.39 -24.89
C PHE A 98 -14.83 -1.52 -26.00
N ALA A 99 -14.10 -1.31 -27.12
CA ALA A 99 -14.55 -0.49 -28.24
C ALA A 99 -15.93 -0.84 -28.85
N PRO A 100 -16.42 -2.10 -28.84
CA PRO A 100 -17.75 -2.43 -29.39
C PRO A 100 -18.96 -1.95 -28.56
N TYR A 101 -18.78 -1.50 -27.30
CA TYR A 101 -19.91 -1.21 -26.42
C TYR A 101 -20.37 0.26 -26.50
N PRO A 102 -21.56 0.57 -27.06
CA PRO A 102 -22.12 1.91 -26.99
C PRO A 102 -22.47 2.26 -25.53
N ASN A 103 -22.46 3.56 -25.19
CA ASN A 103 -22.63 4.04 -23.81
C ASN A 103 -21.58 3.50 -22.81
N HIS A 104 -20.37 3.15 -23.29
CA HIS A 104 -19.23 2.79 -22.43
C HIS A 104 -18.21 3.93 -22.33
N VAL A 105 -17.51 4.00 -21.20
CA VAL A 105 -16.35 4.87 -20.98
C VAL A 105 -15.25 4.04 -20.30
N LEU A 106 -14.13 3.85 -21.00
CA LEU A 106 -12.98 3.15 -20.48
C LEU A 106 -11.99 4.12 -19.83
N HIS A 107 -11.70 3.92 -18.54
CA HIS A 107 -10.62 4.61 -17.82
C HIS A 107 -9.38 3.70 -17.79
N CYS A 108 -8.43 3.94 -18.69
CA CYS A 108 -7.24 3.12 -18.86
C CYS A 108 -5.99 3.98 -19.16
N PRO A 109 -4.81 3.69 -18.57
CA PRO A 109 -4.52 2.70 -17.54
C PRO A 109 -4.89 3.22 -16.14
N THR A 110 -6.09 2.89 -15.65
CA THR A 110 -6.66 3.42 -14.40
C THR A 110 -7.43 2.35 -13.64
N GLY A 111 -6.94 1.10 -13.68
CA GLY A 111 -7.56 -0.03 -12.99
C GLY A 111 -7.60 0.11 -11.48
N VAL A 112 -8.79 -0.08 -10.90
CA VAL A 112 -8.99 -0.16 -9.45
C VAL A 112 -8.29 -1.42 -8.95
N SER A 113 -7.20 -1.23 -8.22
CA SER A 113 -6.36 -2.32 -7.72
C SER A 113 -5.83 -1.98 -6.35
N ASN A 114 -5.89 -2.94 -5.42
CA ASN A 114 -5.20 -2.86 -4.15
C ASN A 114 -3.69 -3.03 -4.42
N LYS A 115 -3.02 -1.97 -4.87
CA LYS A 115 -1.55 -1.96 -4.99
C LYS A 115 -0.86 -2.07 -3.63
N ASP A 116 -1.55 -1.60 -2.59
CA ASP A 116 -1.16 -1.72 -1.19
C ASP A 116 -2.05 -2.78 -0.50
N VAL A 117 -1.87 -4.08 -0.84
CA VAL A 117 -2.46 -5.19 -0.05
C VAL A 117 -1.66 -5.34 1.25
N GLY A 118 -1.82 -4.38 2.15
CA GLY A 118 -1.14 -4.36 3.43
C GLY A 118 -1.49 -5.55 4.31
N MET A 119 -0.46 -6.13 4.91
CA MET A 119 -0.46 -7.33 5.73
C MET A 119 -0.91 -8.60 4.99
N ASN A 120 -0.11 -9.00 3.99
CA ASN A 120 -0.25 -10.26 3.30
C ASN A 120 -0.19 -11.44 4.30
N VAL A 121 -1.31 -12.14 4.50
CA VAL A 121 -1.44 -13.20 5.53
C VAL A 121 -0.36 -14.28 5.45
N LYS A 122 0.09 -14.66 4.24
CA LYS A 122 1.14 -15.67 4.06
C LYS A 122 2.51 -15.16 4.50
N ALA A 123 2.82 -13.88 4.25
CA ALA A 123 4.07 -13.27 4.69
C ALA A 123 4.05 -12.96 6.20
N ALA A 124 2.94 -12.39 6.70
CA ALA A 124 2.70 -12.14 8.12
C ALA A 124 2.80 -13.42 8.96
N HIS A 125 2.04 -14.46 8.62
CA HIS A 125 2.10 -15.75 9.33
C HIS A 125 3.50 -16.37 9.29
N LYS A 126 4.22 -16.28 8.17
CA LYS A 126 5.59 -16.79 8.09
C LYS A 126 6.55 -16.02 9.00
N LEU A 127 6.39 -14.70 9.13
CA LEU A 127 7.17 -13.86 10.05
C LEU A 127 6.82 -14.15 11.52
N VAL A 128 5.54 -14.19 11.87
CA VAL A 128 5.06 -14.40 13.24
C VAL A 128 5.48 -15.77 13.78
N GLU A 129 5.33 -16.85 13.01
CA GLU A 129 5.79 -18.18 13.42
C GLU A 129 7.31 -18.25 13.62
N THR A 130 8.07 -17.51 12.81
CA THR A 130 9.54 -17.44 12.94
C THR A 130 9.96 -16.76 14.24
N ILE A 131 9.22 -15.72 14.65
CA ILE A 131 9.40 -15.05 15.94
C ILE A 131 8.95 -15.94 17.10
N ALA A 132 7.81 -16.62 16.97
CA ALA A 132 7.28 -17.54 17.98
C ALA A 132 8.20 -18.75 18.24
N ALA A 133 8.85 -19.26 17.19
CA ALA A 133 9.81 -20.36 17.27
C ALA A 133 11.16 -19.97 17.88
N HIS A 134 11.45 -18.67 18.06
CA HIS A 134 12.73 -18.23 18.61
C HIS A 134 12.84 -18.52 20.12
N SER A 135 13.92 -19.20 20.52
CA SER A 135 14.07 -19.82 21.85
C SER A 135 13.95 -18.83 23.02
N SER A 136 14.33 -17.56 22.82
CA SER A 136 14.26 -16.50 23.84
C SER A 136 12.86 -15.94 24.08
N ARG A 137 11.85 -16.28 23.25
CA ARG A 137 10.45 -15.80 23.36
C ARG A 137 10.35 -14.28 23.50
N MET A 138 10.92 -13.56 22.53
CA MET A 138 11.02 -12.10 22.58
C MET A 138 9.65 -11.42 22.75
N PRO A 139 9.53 -10.38 23.61
CA PRO A 139 8.28 -9.68 23.82
C PRO A 139 7.93 -8.79 22.62
N VAL A 140 7.13 -9.32 21.69
CA VAL A 140 6.76 -8.66 20.43
C VAL A 140 5.32 -8.14 20.48
N THR A 141 5.11 -6.98 19.85
CA THR A 141 3.78 -6.38 19.61
C THR A 141 3.47 -6.45 18.12
N LEU A 142 2.34 -7.04 17.76
CA LEU A 142 1.86 -7.13 16.37
C LEU A 142 0.87 -5.99 16.11
N PHE A 143 1.11 -5.15 15.11
CA PHE A 143 0.24 -4.03 14.75
C PHE A 143 -0.60 -4.38 13.53
N LEU A 144 -1.91 -4.55 13.71
CA LEU A 144 -2.81 -5.13 12.71
C LEU A 144 -3.79 -4.09 12.13
N TYR A 145 -4.07 -4.14 10.83
CA TYR A 145 -5.18 -3.41 10.20
C TYR A 145 -6.53 -4.06 10.56
N GLY A 146 -7.57 -3.26 10.77
CA GLY A 146 -8.93 -3.73 11.08
C GLY A 146 -9.48 -4.74 10.07
N ASP A 147 -9.32 -4.49 8.76
CA ASP A 147 -9.72 -5.38 7.67
C ASP A 147 -9.08 -6.78 7.76
N PHE A 148 -7.84 -6.86 8.28
CA PHE A 148 -7.18 -8.15 8.49
C PHE A 148 -7.78 -8.91 9.67
N VAL A 149 -8.18 -8.20 10.73
CA VAL A 149 -8.86 -8.80 11.88
C VAL A 149 -10.24 -9.32 11.47
N GLU A 150 -10.96 -8.59 10.61
CA GLU A 150 -12.21 -9.05 9.98
C GLU A 150 -12.02 -10.29 9.11
N THR A 151 -10.93 -10.34 8.33
CA THR A 151 -10.67 -11.44 7.38
C THR A 151 -10.11 -12.69 8.06
N PHE A 152 -9.36 -12.55 9.16
CA PHE A 152 -8.64 -13.64 9.83
C PHE A 152 -8.83 -13.65 11.37
N PRO A 153 -10.07 -13.60 11.89
CA PRO A 153 -10.33 -13.40 13.32
C PRO A 153 -9.76 -14.53 14.20
N GLU A 154 -9.87 -15.78 13.77
CA GLU A 154 -9.33 -16.95 14.48
C GLU A 154 -7.79 -16.89 14.62
N LEU A 155 -7.09 -16.49 13.55
CA LEU A 155 -5.64 -16.38 13.52
C LEU A 155 -5.14 -15.25 14.43
N VAL A 156 -5.84 -14.11 14.41
CA VAL A 156 -5.55 -12.98 15.31
C VAL A 156 -5.81 -13.35 16.77
N THR A 157 -6.87 -14.11 17.05
CA THR A 157 -7.20 -14.63 18.39
C THR A 157 -6.12 -15.61 18.88
N GLU A 158 -5.55 -16.45 18.01
CA GLU A 158 -4.43 -17.32 18.36
C GLU A 158 -3.16 -16.51 18.68
N TRP A 159 -2.79 -15.55 17.83
CA TRP A 159 -1.63 -14.69 18.05
C TRP A 159 -1.75 -13.87 19.35
N ALA A 160 -2.94 -13.40 19.71
CA ALA A 160 -3.21 -12.65 20.93
C ALA A 160 -2.92 -13.44 22.24
N LYS A 161 -2.83 -14.77 22.19
CA LYS A 161 -2.42 -15.61 23.33
C LYS A 161 -0.93 -15.50 23.66
N THR A 162 -0.11 -15.04 22.70
CA THR A 162 1.35 -15.00 22.80
C THR A 162 1.91 -13.58 22.68
N PHE A 163 1.29 -12.75 21.84
CA PHE A 163 1.78 -11.42 21.47
C PHE A 163 0.84 -10.31 21.95
N THR A 164 1.41 -9.16 22.30
CA THR A 164 0.60 -7.95 22.49
C THR A 164 0.04 -7.50 21.14
N ILE A 165 -1.26 -7.23 21.05
CA ILE A 165 -1.87 -6.75 19.81
C ILE A 165 -2.05 -5.23 19.88
N GLY A 166 -1.48 -4.55 18.87
CA GLY A 166 -1.70 -3.15 18.56
C GLY A 166 -2.51 -2.99 17.27
N MET A 167 -3.01 -1.79 17.03
CA MET A 167 -3.76 -1.44 15.82
C MET A 167 -2.92 -0.63 14.83
N ARG A 168 -3.28 -0.77 13.55
CA ARG A 168 -3.00 0.18 12.46
C ARG A 168 -4.29 0.99 12.21
N GLU A 169 -4.39 1.58 11.03
CA GLU A 169 -5.62 2.09 10.43
C GLU A 169 -6.68 0.97 10.22
N SER A 170 -7.90 1.30 9.77
CA SER A 170 -8.90 0.26 9.40
C SER A 170 -8.38 -0.64 8.28
N GLN A 171 -7.94 -0.02 7.19
CA GLN A 171 -7.41 -0.67 6.00
C GLN A 171 -6.01 -0.13 5.69
N PRO A 172 -5.17 -0.83 4.92
CA PRO A 172 -4.02 -0.22 4.28
C PRO A 172 -4.45 0.93 3.35
N PHE A 173 -3.79 2.08 3.48
CA PHE A 173 -3.93 3.21 2.57
C PHE A 173 -2.61 3.44 1.82
N PRO A 174 -2.65 3.88 0.55
CA PRO A 174 -1.43 4.31 -0.14
C PRO A 174 -0.74 5.43 0.63
N LEU A 175 0.60 5.46 0.59
CA LEU A 175 1.43 6.30 1.46
C LEU A 175 0.96 7.76 1.56
N GLY A 176 0.84 8.26 2.79
CA GLY A 176 0.32 9.57 3.14
C GLY A 176 -1.19 9.78 2.98
N GLN A 177 -1.93 8.96 2.21
CA GLN A 177 -3.34 9.25 1.88
C GLN A 177 -4.26 9.29 3.09
N PHE A 178 -4.09 8.40 4.06
CA PHE A 178 -4.85 8.43 5.32
C PHE A 178 -4.71 9.80 6.02
N THR A 179 -3.49 10.34 6.07
CA THR A 179 -3.19 11.62 6.72
C THR A 179 -3.68 12.86 5.98
N MET A 180 -4.12 12.72 4.72
CA MET A 180 -4.73 13.81 3.93
C MET A 180 -6.25 13.88 4.10
N GLN A 181 -6.87 12.93 4.79
CA GLN A 181 -8.32 12.93 5.03
C GLN A 181 -8.71 13.95 6.12
N ALA A 182 -9.96 14.42 6.07
CA ALA A 182 -10.50 15.27 7.14
C ALA A 182 -10.69 14.50 8.46
N SER A 183 -10.60 15.19 9.59
CA SER A 183 -10.68 14.62 10.95
C SER A 183 -11.79 13.56 11.15
N PRO A 184 -13.05 13.78 10.69
CA PRO A 184 -14.11 12.78 10.85
C PRO A 184 -13.85 11.46 10.13
N TRP A 185 -13.14 11.45 9.00
CA TRP A 185 -12.78 10.23 8.27
C TRP A 185 -11.61 9.50 8.92
N ILE A 186 -10.58 10.22 9.36
CA ILE A 186 -9.49 9.68 10.21
C ILE A 186 -10.10 9.02 11.46
N ARG A 187 -11.00 9.73 12.15
CA ARG A 187 -11.74 9.21 13.30
C ARG A 187 -12.50 7.94 12.97
N THR A 188 -13.22 7.92 11.85
CA THR A 188 -14.02 6.76 11.41
C THR A 188 -13.14 5.55 11.14
N GLY A 189 -11.98 5.72 10.49
CA GLY A 189 -11.00 4.65 10.27
C GLY A 189 -10.42 4.10 11.58
N LEU A 190 -10.07 4.97 12.54
CA LEU A 190 -9.58 4.53 13.85
C LEU A 190 -10.65 3.82 14.68
N VAL A 191 -11.89 4.33 14.69
CA VAL A 191 -13.01 3.68 15.39
C VAL A 191 -13.33 2.33 14.75
N SER A 192 -13.37 2.23 13.43
CA SER A 192 -13.57 0.96 12.73
C SER A 192 -12.54 -0.10 13.14
N ALA A 193 -11.24 0.25 13.14
CA ALA A 193 -10.18 -0.65 13.60
C ALA A 193 -10.33 -1.07 15.08
N ILE A 194 -10.80 -0.18 15.96
CA ILE A 194 -11.08 -0.50 17.38
C ILE A 194 -12.25 -1.48 17.51
N GLU A 195 -13.34 -1.28 16.76
CA GLU A 195 -14.51 -2.17 16.82
C GLU A 195 -14.19 -3.55 16.21
N ARG A 196 -13.45 -3.61 15.09
CA ARG A 196 -12.92 -4.85 14.50
C ARG A 196 -12.07 -5.68 15.48
N LEU A 197 -11.26 -5.03 16.32
CA LEU A 197 -10.51 -5.70 17.38
C LEU A 197 -11.42 -6.14 18.55
N ARG A 198 -12.44 -5.35 18.90
CA ARG A 198 -13.41 -5.70 19.95
C ARG A 198 -14.28 -6.91 19.56
N GLU A 199 -14.57 -7.09 18.28
CA GLU A 199 -15.30 -8.26 17.75
C GLU A 199 -14.57 -9.60 17.98
N VAL A 200 -13.26 -9.57 18.30
CA VAL A 200 -12.45 -10.72 18.71
C VAL A 200 -11.95 -10.60 20.17
N ASP A 201 -12.68 -9.88 21.02
CA ASP A 201 -12.38 -9.61 22.45
C ASP A 201 -11.04 -8.87 22.72
N ILE A 202 -10.38 -8.32 21.70
CA ILE A 202 -9.11 -7.60 21.85
C ILE A 202 -9.38 -6.11 22.14
N GLN A 203 -8.92 -5.65 23.29
CA GLN A 203 -8.84 -4.23 23.63
C GLN A 203 -7.38 -3.77 23.54
N THR A 204 -7.09 -2.79 22.67
CA THR A 204 -5.75 -2.21 22.54
C THR A 204 -5.74 -0.72 22.83
N ALA A 205 -4.61 -0.26 23.39
CA ALA A 205 -4.28 1.16 23.55
C ALA A 205 -3.08 1.57 22.69
N TYR A 206 -2.59 0.71 21.79
CA TYR A 206 -1.36 0.92 21.02
C TYR A 206 -1.65 1.08 19.54
N TYR A 207 -1.40 2.26 18.99
CA TYR A 207 -1.63 2.56 17.57
C TYR A 207 -0.30 2.90 16.88
N LEU A 208 0.03 2.17 15.82
CA LEU A 208 1.15 2.47 14.93
C LEU A 208 0.62 3.15 13.66
N PRO A 209 0.67 4.49 13.56
CA PRO A 209 0.31 5.19 12.33
C PRO A 209 1.34 4.97 11.23
N GLU A 210 0.88 4.97 9.97
CA GLU A 210 1.74 5.13 8.79
C GLU A 210 2.65 6.37 8.95
N LYS A 211 2.00 7.52 9.21
CA LYS A 211 2.61 8.83 9.44
C LYS A 211 1.85 9.62 10.50
N VAL A 212 2.58 10.30 11.39
CA VAL A 212 1.98 11.17 12.43
C VAL A 212 1.78 12.58 11.89
N THR A 213 0.54 13.07 11.95
CA THR A 213 0.17 14.49 11.82
C THR A 213 -0.59 14.93 13.06
N ASP A 214 -0.79 16.24 13.26
CA ASP A 214 -1.52 16.71 14.44
C ASP A 214 -3.00 16.30 14.42
N THR A 215 -3.63 16.16 13.24
CA THR A 215 -4.98 15.58 13.11
C THR A 215 -5.01 14.14 13.62
N VAL A 216 -4.08 13.29 13.16
CA VAL A 216 -3.94 11.89 13.62
C VAL A 216 -3.64 11.84 15.12
N ARG A 217 -2.77 12.73 15.62
CA ARG A 217 -2.45 12.86 17.05
C ARG A 217 -3.66 13.21 17.91
N ASN A 218 -4.49 14.13 17.45
CA ASN A 218 -5.67 14.60 18.18
C ASN A 218 -6.79 13.55 18.19
N GLU A 219 -7.11 12.95 17.03
CA GLU A 219 -8.13 11.89 16.96
C GLU A 219 -7.70 10.65 17.78
N ALA A 220 -6.48 10.15 17.60
CA ALA A 220 -5.96 9.02 18.37
C ALA A 220 -6.01 9.28 19.89
N LYS A 221 -5.54 10.45 20.34
CA LYS A 221 -5.61 10.84 21.76
C LYS A 221 -7.04 10.92 22.28
N SER A 222 -7.99 11.39 21.47
CA SER A 222 -9.41 11.45 21.85
C SER A 222 -10.08 10.07 21.98
N LEU A 223 -9.48 9.04 21.38
CA LEU A 223 -9.88 7.63 21.48
C LEU A 223 -9.06 6.86 22.54
N GLY A 224 -8.22 7.54 23.32
CA GLY A 224 -7.37 6.93 24.35
C GLY A 224 -6.12 6.22 23.82
N LEU A 225 -5.86 6.27 22.51
CA LEU A 225 -4.76 5.56 21.86
C LEU A 225 -3.41 6.24 22.12
N ARG A 226 -2.40 5.42 22.45
CA ARG A 226 -0.98 5.81 22.50
C ARG A 226 -0.37 5.59 21.12
N ILE A 227 0.10 6.67 20.51
CA ILE A 227 0.82 6.62 19.23
C ILE A 227 2.22 6.05 19.44
N ILE A 228 2.55 5.03 18.67
CA ILE A 228 3.84 4.34 18.67
C ILE A 228 4.64 4.79 17.45
N GLN A 229 5.85 5.28 17.67
CA GLN A 229 6.77 5.70 16.61
C GLN A 229 8.06 4.86 16.68
N PRO A 230 8.31 3.97 15.71
CA PRO A 230 9.54 3.18 15.66
C PRO A 230 10.78 4.07 15.50
N THR A 231 11.82 3.79 16.27
CA THR A 231 13.15 4.39 16.17
C THR A 231 13.90 3.83 14.96
N ALA A 232 13.73 2.53 14.68
CA ALA A 232 14.24 1.85 13.50
C ALA A 232 13.10 1.19 12.73
N ARG A 233 13.05 1.38 11.41
CA ARG A 233 12.12 0.70 10.50
C ARG A 233 12.91 -0.18 9.51
N PHE A 234 12.35 -1.35 9.19
CA PHE A 234 12.76 -2.16 8.05
C PHE A 234 11.51 -2.62 7.26
N PRO A 235 11.39 -2.27 5.96
CA PRO A 235 12.32 -1.47 5.18
C PRO A 235 12.37 -0.01 5.70
N PRO A 236 13.50 0.69 5.53
CA PRO A 236 13.62 2.08 5.94
C PRO A 236 12.82 3.00 5.00
N THR A 237 12.11 3.96 5.59
CA THR A 237 11.30 4.97 4.87
C THR A 237 11.97 6.35 4.79
N ASP A 238 13.18 6.49 5.34
CA ASP A 238 14.01 7.71 5.30
C ASP A 238 15.00 7.62 4.12
N GLU A 239 15.09 8.68 3.32
CA GLU A 239 16.00 8.81 2.17
C GLU A 239 17.46 8.50 2.55
N LYS A 240 17.88 8.87 3.76
CA LYS A 240 19.22 8.62 4.30
C LYS A 240 19.59 7.13 4.31
N TRP A 241 18.60 6.26 4.48
CA TRP A 241 18.76 4.82 4.65
C TRP A 241 18.22 4.02 3.46
N LEU A 242 17.79 4.69 2.38
CA LEU A 242 17.01 4.11 1.29
C LEU A 242 17.69 2.89 0.63
N LEU A 243 16.97 1.76 0.66
CA LEU A 243 17.38 0.54 -0.03
C LEU A 243 17.00 0.65 -1.50
N THR A 244 17.98 0.52 -2.38
CA THR A 244 17.86 0.66 -3.83
C THR A 244 18.37 -0.61 -4.53
N VAL A 245 18.04 -0.79 -5.81
CA VAL A 245 18.63 -1.89 -6.60
C VAL A 245 20.15 -1.80 -6.60
N ALA A 246 20.72 -0.59 -6.71
CA ALA A 246 22.15 -0.36 -6.78
C ALA A 246 22.91 -0.72 -5.48
N ASN A 247 22.33 -0.46 -4.30
CA ASN A 247 22.99 -0.70 -3.00
C ASN A 247 22.57 -2.03 -2.32
N TYR A 248 21.33 -2.50 -2.54
CA TYR A 248 20.69 -3.57 -1.77
C TYR A 248 20.09 -4.70 -2.63
N PHE A 249 19.13 -4.45 -3.52
CA PHE A 249 18.39 -5.56 -4.18
C PHE A 249 19.18 -6.33 -5.24
N LYS A 250 20.29 -5.80 -5.78
CA LYS A 250 21.15 -6.56 -6.73
C LYS A 250 22.03 -7.66 -6.09
N ASN A 251 22.08 -7.73 -4.76
CA ASN A 251 23.00 -8.62 -4.03
C ASN A 251 22.26 -9.90 -3.63
N ARG A 252 22.99 -10.99 -3.38
CA ARG A 252 22.39 -12.27 -2.94
C ARG A 252 21.88 -12.16 -1.51
N ASP A 253 20.92 -12.99 -1.10
CA ASP A 253 20.28 -12.90 0.23
C ASP A 253 21.26 -12.87 1.41
N VAL A 254 22.31 -13.70 1.33
CA VAL A 254 23.44 -13.75 2.28
C VAL A 254 24.25 -12.45 2.37
N GLU A 255 24.19 -11.59 1.34
CA GLU A 255 24.79 -10.25 1.29
C GLU A 255 23.76 -9.13 1.61
N ARG A 256 22.45 -9.43 1.50
CA ARG A 256 21.36 -8.50 1.84
C ARG A 256 21.11 -8.44 3.34
N VAL A 257 21.04 -9.57 4.03
CA VAL A 257 20.80 -9.63 5.48
C VAL A 257 21.81 -8.79 6.31
N PRO A 258 23.15 -8.89 6.13
CA PRO A 258 24.09 -8.08 6.90
C PRO A 258 24.00 -6.57 6.62
N LYS A 259 23.40 -6.16 5.50
CA LYS A 259 23.11 -4.74 5.19
C LYS A 259 21.83 -4.28 5.87
N ALA A 260 20.78 -5.11 5.87
CA ALA A 260 19.53 -4.85 6.59
C ALA A 260 19.80 -4.65 8.10
N LEU A 261 20.52 -5.60 8.72
CA LEU A 261 20.91 -5.51 10.13
C LEU A 261 21.71 -4.24 10.42
N ARG A 262 22.70 -3.89 9.58
CA ARG A 262 23.49 -2.66 9.73
C ARG A 262 22.62 -1.41 9.71
N VAL A 263 21.64 -1.33 8.80
CA VAL A 263 20.70 -0.20 8.71
C VAL A 263 19.76 -0.14 9.93
N ILE A 264 19.40 -1.27 10.54
CA ILE A 264 18.63 -1.29 11.79
C ILE A 264 19.51 -0.81 12.97
N THR A 265 20.71 -1.37 13.14
CA THR A 265 21.67 -0.94 14.19
C THR A 265 22.02 0.56 14.08
N GLN A 266 22.20 1.08 12.86
CA GLN A 266 22.51 2.49 12.63
C GLN A 266 21.31 3.45 12.80
N GLN A 267 20.07 2.94 12.80
CA GLN A 267 18.89 3.70 13.20
C GLN A 267 18.72 3.74 14.73
N LEU A 268 19.05 2.65 15.44
CA LEU A 268 18.99 2.58 16.90
C LEU A 268 20.07 3.43 17.59
N ASP A 269 21.29 3.48 17.03
CA ASP A 269 22.46 4.13 17.66
C ASP A 269 22.71 3.56 19.09
N ASN A 270 23.61 4.14 19.88
CA ASN A 270 23.85 3.74 21.28
C ASN A 270 22.67 4.07 22.23
N LYS A 271 21.47 4.34 21.69
CA LYS A 271 20.26 4.76 22.42
C LYS A 271 19.21 3.67 22.51
N GLY A 272 19.30 2.64 21.65
CA GLY A 272 18.23 1.65 21.50
C GLY A 272 16.93 2.28 20.99
N GLY A 273 15.80 1.67 21.32
CA GLY A 273 14.46 2.14 20.93
C GLY A 273 13.62 1.07 20.27
N ILE A 274 12.55 1.48 19.61
CA ILE A 274 11.55 0.57 19.02
C ILE A 274 11.98 0.18 17.61
N VAL A 275 12.14 -1.13 17.36
CA VAL A 275 12.33 -1.68 16.01
C VAL A 275 10.98 -2.12 15.44
N SER A 276 10.69 -1.74 14.20
CA SER A 276 9.52 -2.22 13.45
C SER A 276 9.98 -2.96 12.19
N LEU A 277 9.45 -4.18 12.01
CA LEU A 277 9.56 -4.95 10.77
C LEU A 277 8.23 -4.91 10.04
N ASP A 278 8.26 -4.62 8.75
CA ASP A 278 7.09 -4.71 7.88
C ASP A 278 6.94 -6.15 7.35
N SER A 279 5.80 -6.78 7.58
CA SER A 279 5.52 -8.15 7.13
C SER A 279 5.42 -8.30 5.61
N ASP A 280 5.08 -7.22 4.89
CA ASP A 280 4.85 -7.27 3.44
C ASP A 280 6.15 -7.22 2.65
N HIS A 281 7.20 -6.66 3.25
CA HIS A 281 8.52 -6.64 2.65
C HIS A 281 9.21 -8.02 2.78
N PRO A 282 9.53 -8.71 1.67
CA PRO A 282 9.89 -10.13 1.69
C PRO A 282 11.17 -10.45 2.47
N ASP A 283 12.10 -9.50 2.51
CA ASP A 283 13.36 -9.64 3.25
C ASP A 283 13.19 -9.48 4.77
N SER A 284 12.03 -9.02 5.27
CA SER A 284 11.79 -8.87 6.72
C SER A 284 11.77 -10.22 7.43
N TYR A 285 11.16 -11.24 6.82
CA TYR A 285 11.26 -12.64 7.28
C TYR A 285 12.73 -13.08 7.38
N MET A 286 13.52 -12.86 6.33
CA MET A 286 14.93 -13.31 6.31
C MET A 286 15.80 -12.53 7.30
N SER A 287 15.52 -11.24 7.46
CA SER A 287 16.24 -10.38 8.39
C SER A 287 15.87 -10.67 9.84
N SER A 288 14.61 -11.07 10.13
CA SER A 288 14.13 -11.33 11.48
C SER A 288 14.94 -12.39 12.22
N VAL A 289 15.27 -13.51 11.58
CA VAL A 289 16.07 -14.62 12.17
C VAL A 289 17.36 -14.09 12.78
N PHE A 290 18.22 -13.52 11.93
CA PHE A 290 19.53 -13.00 12.36
C PHE A 290 19.43 -11.72 13.20
N LEU A 291 18.31 -10.98 13.12
CA LEU A 291 18.04 -9.84 13.98
C LEU A 291 17.72 -10.29 15.41
N MET A 292 16.98 -11.39 15.59
CA MET A 292 16.71 -11.95 16.92
C MET A 292 17.99 -12.48 17.56
N ASP A 293 18.80 -13.24 16.82
CA ASP A 293 20.15 -13.67 17.27
C ASP A 293 21.00 -12.47 17.72
N TYR A 294 21.06 -11.42 16.88
CA TYR A 294 21.82 -10.20 17.18
C TYR A 294 21.27 -9.47 18.41
N LEU A 295 19.95 -9.25 18.48
CA LEU A 295 19.31 -8.52 19.57
C LEU A 295 19.49 -9.25 20.91
N VAL A 296 19.30 -10.56 20.94
CA VAL A 296 19.39 -11.39 22.15
C VAL A 296 20.83 -11.63 22.58
N GLU A 297 21.73 -12.00 21.67
CA GLU A 297 23.07 -12.46 22.06
C GLU A 297 24.18 -11.42 21.95
N LYS A 298 24.02 -10.36 21.13
CA LYS A 298 25.14 -9.48 20.71
C LYS A 298 24.90 -7.99 20.94
N SER A 299 23.65 -7.54 21.06
CA SER A 299 23.33 -6.11 21.07
C SER A 299 23.58 -5.41 22.40
N GLY A 300 23.47 -6.14 23.52
CA GLY A 300 23.50 -5.58 24.87
C GLY A 300 22.24 -4.82 25.29
N TYR A 301 21.18 -4.78 24.45
CA TYR A 301 19.91 -4.17 24.82
C TYR A 301 19.09 -5.07 25.75
N ASN A 302 18.39 -4.46 26.71
CA ASN A 302 17.32 -5.14 27.43
C ASN A 302 16.07 -5.19 26.55
N LEU A 303 15.55 -6.39 26.26
CA LEU A 303 14.39 -6.59 25.40
C LEU A 303 13.11 -6.61 26.23
N VAL A 304 12.36 -5.52 26.17
CA VAL A 304 11.12 -5.29 26.95
C VAL A 304 9.88 -5.25 26.07
N SER A 305 8.71 -5.52 26.66
CA SER A 305 7.42 -5.36 25.99
C SER A 305 7.06 -3.88 25.83
N ILE A 306 6.09 -3.58 24.98
CA ILE A 306 5.58 -2.21 24.81
C ILE A 306 4.93 -1.63 26.09
N VAL A 307 4.56 -2.49 27.04
CA VAL A 307 4.15 -2.10 28.40
C VAL A 307 5.36 -1.61 29.19
N GLY A 308 6.45 -2.38 29.21
CA GLY A 308 7.71 -2.02 29.90
C GLY A 308 8.48 -0.86 29.25
N CYS A 309 8.03 -0.34 28.10
CA CYS A 309 8.48 0.93 27.53
C CYS A 309 7.74 2.16 28.12
N LEU A 310 6.80 1.97 29.04
CA LEU A 310 5.93 3.02 29.60
C LEU A 310 6.02 3.15 31.13
N GLU A 311 6.93 2.39 31.75
CA GLU A 311 7.24 2.36 33.19
C GLU A 311 8.56 3.09 33.49
#